data_AF-A0A7C4BTY1-F1
#
_entry.id   AF-A0A7C4BTY1-F1
#
_cell.length_a   1.000
_cell.length_b   1.000
_cell.length_c   1.000
_cell.angle_alpha   90.00
_cell.angle_beta   90.00
_cell.angle_gamma   90.00
#
_symmetry.space_group_name_H-M   'P 1'
#
loop_
_entity.id
_entity.type
_entity.pdbx_description
1 polymer ?
#
loop_
_entity_poly.entity_id
_entity_poly.type
_entity_poly.pdbx_seq_one_letter_code
_entity_poly.pdbx_strand_id
1 'polypeptide(L)' 'MKRIVLGLLVLACLAWLGFARQLVVYTYDSFVSWGPARAIEEKFEAMFPGVDLVWVAVGDSSEMLARLI' A
#
# COMPACT_ATOMS: atom_id res chain seq x y z
N MET A 1 30.26 -16.55 18.72
CA MET A 1 29.25 -15.85 19.54
C MET A 1 28.82 -14.52 18.90
N LYS A 2 29.64 -13.46 18.89
CA LYS A 2 29.25 -12.12 18.38
C LYS A 2 28.79 -12.08 16.91
N ARG A 3 29.45 -12.85 16.02
CA ARG A 3 29.10 -12.93 14.58
C ARG A 3 27.77 -13.64 14.32
N ILE A 4 27.42 -14.63 15.16
CA ILE A 4 26.16 -15.38 15.07
C ILE A 4 25.01 -14.50 15.58
N VAL A 5 25.22 -13.78 16.68
CA VAL A 5 24.26 -12.81 17.21
C VAL A 5 23.99 -11.68 16.19
N LEU A 6 25.03 -11.16 15.55
CA LEU A 6 24.88 -10.15 14.49
C LEU A 6 24.10 -10.69 13.29
N GLY A 7 24.37 -11.91 12.85
CA GLY A 7 23.62 -12.56 11.76
C GLY A 7 22.15 -12.78 12.09
N LEU A 8 21.84 -13.17 13.34
CA LEU A 8 20.46 -13.39 13.80
C LEU A 8 19.66 -12.08 13.90
N LEU A 9 20.33 -10.98 14.27
CA LEU A 9 19.72 -9.66 14.40
C LEU A 9 19.38 -9.05 13.03
N VAL A 10 20.22 -9.27 12.02
CA VAL A 10 19.94 -8.87 10.62
C VAL A 10 18.75 -9.66 10.05
N LEU A 11 18.69 -10.98 10.32
CA LEU A 11 17.59 -11.83 9.85
C LEU A 11 16.25 -11.45 10.49
N ALA A 12 16.24 -11.11 11.78
CA ALA A 12 15.06 -10.63 12.49
C ALA A 12 14.55 -9.28 11.95
N CYS A 13 15.45 -8.38 11.56
CA CYS A 13 15.10 -7.10 10.94
C CYS A 13 14.46 -7.30 9.55
N LEU A 14 14.99 -8.23 8.75
CA LEU A 14 14.42 -8.60 7.45
C LEU A 14 13.04 -9.25 7.57
N ALA A 15 12.83 -10.08 8.59
CA ALA A 15 11.52 -10.70 8.84
C ALA A 15 10.44 -9.67 9.20
N TRP A 16 10.81 -8.54 9.79
CA TRP A 16 9.88 -7.46 10.10
C TRP A 16 9.48 -6.63 8.86
N LEU A 17 10.23 -6.70 7.76
CA LEU A 17 9.86 -6.05 6.50
C LEU A 17 8.85 -6.85 5.66
N GLY A 18 8.49 -8.07 6.08
CA GLY A 18 8.03 -9.13 5.19
C GLY A 18 6.54 -9.21 4.84
N PHE A 19 5.63 -8.45 5.45
CA PHE A 19 4.19 -8.58 5.13
C PHE A 19 3.47 -7.23 5.20
N ALA A 20 3.61 -6.43 4.13
CA ALA A 20 2.75 -5.28 3.97
C ALA A 20 1.30 -5.76 3.78
N ARG A 21 0.40 -5.29 4.63
CA ARG A 21 -1.04 -5.58 4.52
C ARG A 21 -1.60 -4.70 3.40
N GLN A 22 -2.20 -5.31 2.38
CA GLN A 22 -2.81 -4.54 1.29
C GLN A 22 -4.16 -3.96 1.70
N LEU A 23 -4.34 -2.67 1.43
CA LEU A 23 -5.62 -1.99 1.43
C LEU A 23 -5.99 -1.64 0.00
N VAL A 24 -6.85 -2.46 -0.61
CA VAL A 24 -7.30 -2.25 -1.98
C VAL A 24 -8.49 -1.29 -1.98
N VAL A 25 -8.36 -0.17 -2.70
CA VAL A 25 -9.39 0.86 -2.81
C VAL A 25 -9.81 0.99 -4.28
N TYR A 26 -11.06 0.64 -4.55
CA TYR A 26 -11.67 0.86 -5.85
C TYR A 26 -12.03 2.35 -6.00
N THR A 27 -11.70 2.92 -7.15
CA THR A 27 -11.92 4.34 -7.44
C THR A 27 -12.10 4.55 -8.95
N TYR A 28 -12.22 5.81 -9.37
CA TYR A 28 -12.39 6.25 -10.75
C TYR A 28 -11.11 6.88 -11.30
N ASP A 29 -10.98 6.96 -12.63
CA ASP A 29 -9.75 7.35 -13.33
C ASP A 29 -9.22 8.71 -12.89
N SER A 30 -10.06 9.75 -12.90
CA SER A 30 -9.62 11.10 -12.57
C SER A 30 -9.05 11.25 -11.15
N PHE A 31 -9.42 10.36 -10.23
CA PHE A 31 -8.84 10.34 -8.89
C PHE A 31 -7.36 9.96 -8.91
N VAL A 32 -6.98 9.03 -9.80
CA VAL A 32 -5.63 8.48 -9.93
C VAL A 32 -4.79 9.22 -10.98
N SER A 33 -5.38 9.56 -12.13
CA SER A 33 -4.63 10.10 -13.28
C SER A 33 -4.12 11.53 -13.07
N TRP A 34 -4.93 12.39 -12.45
CA TRP A 34 -4.54 13.77 -12.11
C TRP A 34 -5.03 14.24 -10.74
N GLY A 35 -5.77 13.40 -10.03
CA GLY A 35 -6.32 13.67 -8.72
C GLY A 35 -5.32 13.42 -7.58
N PRO A 36 -5.83 13.28 -6.35
CA PRO A 36 -5.01 13.30 -5.14
C PRO A 36 -4.41 11.94 -4.77
N ALA A 37 -4.64 10.87 -5.53
CA ALA A 37 -4.29 9.49 -5.16
C ALA A 37 -2.86 9.36 -4.62
N ARG A 38 -1.87 9.87 -5.38
CA ARG A 38 -0.46 9.83 -5.00
C ARG A 38 -0.18 10.53 -3.66
N ALA A 39 -0.69 11.75 -3.49
CA ALA A 39 -0.45 12.52 -2.26
C ALA A 39 -1.12 11.89 -1.03
N ILE A 40 -2.24 11.19 -1.24
CA ILE A 40 -2.93 10.43 -0.20
C ILE A 40 -2.13 9.18 0.16
N GLU A 41 -1.68 8.41 -0.84
CA GLU A 41 -0.86 7.21 -0.67
C GLU A 41 0.41 7.51 0.13
N GLU A 42 1.21 8.48 -0.31
CA GLU A 42 2.46 8.86 0.37
C GLU A 42 2.24 9.24 1.84
N LYS A 43 1.16 9.96 2.16
CA LYS A 43 0.85 10.38 3.53
C LYS A 43 0.24 9.26 4.37
N PHE A 44 -0.59 8.43 3.75
CA PHE A 44 -1.26 7.33 4.43
C PHE A 44 -0.25 6.25 4.82
N GLU A 45 0.62 5.84 3.92
CA GLU A 45 1.64 4.83 4.19
C GLU A 45 2.69 5.32 5.20
N ALA A 46 2.99 6.63 5.21
CA ALA A 46 3.81 7.23 6.26
C ALA A 46 3.14 7.18 7.65
N MET A 47 1.80 7.29 7.70
CA MET A 47 1.03 7.22 8.94
C MET A 47 0.79 5.77 9.41
N PHE A 48 0.71 4.83 8.47
CA PHE A 48 0.44 3.41 8.71
C PHE A 48 1.54 2.53 8.10
N PRO A 49 2.75 2.48 8.71
CA PRO A 49 3.84 1.65 8.21
C PRO A 49 3.43 0.17 8.12
N GLY A 50 3.78 -0.48 7.01
CA GLY A 50 3.42 -1.88 6.76
C GLY A 50 2.01 -2.06 6.18
N VAL A 51 1.36 -1.00 5.73
CA VAL A 51 0.18 -1.07 4.85
C VAL A 51 0.59 -0.63 3.45
N ASP A 52 0.18 -1.40 2.44
CA ASP A 52 0.35 -1.11 1.01
C ASP A 52 -1.01 -0.64 0.46
N LEU A 53 -1.13 0.64 0.13
CA LEU A 53 -2.39 1.20 -0.37
C LEU A 53 -2.45 1.01 -1.89
N VAL A 54 -3.45 0.27 -2.36
CA VAL A 54 -3.54 -0.12 -3.78
C VAL A 54 -4.79 0.48 -4.41
N TRP A 55 -4.61 1.31 -5.44
CA TRP A 55 -5.71 1.89 -6.20
C TRP A 55 -6.16 0.98 -7.36
N VAL A 56 -7.46 0.71 -7.44
CA VAL A 56 -8.08 0.05 -8.60
C VAL A 56 -9.00 1.06 -9.29
N ALA A 57 -8.49 1.70 -10.34
CA ALA A 57 -9.24 2.65 -11.15
C ALA A 57 -9.87 1.95 -12.35
N VAL A 58 -11.20 1.88 -12.37
CA VAL A 58 -11.96 1.02 -13.30
C VAL A 58 -12.70 1.79 -14.40
N GLY A 59 -12.30 3.03 -14.69
CA GLY A 59 -12.96 3.91 -15.65
C GLY A 59 -13.59 5.11 -14.95
N ASP A 60 -14.72 5.60 -15.43
CA ASP A 60 -15.43 6.72 -14.78
C ASP A 60 -16.13 6.30 -13.46
N SER A 61 -16.70 7.27 -12.75
CA SER A 61 -17.36 7.02 -11.47
C SER A 61 -18.61 6.14 -11.58
N SER A 62 -19.35 6.21 -12.69
CA SER A 62 -20.50 5.34 -12.94
C SER A 62 -20.09 3.91 -13.24
N GLU A 63 -19.02 3.71 -14.02
CA GLU A 63 -18.47 2.40 -14.35
C GLU A 63 -17.84 1.72 -13.13
N MET A 64 -17.21 2.51 -12.23
CA MET A 64 -16.75 2.03 -10.94
C MET A 64 -17.93 1.57 -10.07
N LEU A 65 -18.98 2.40 -9.95
CA LEU A 65 -20.16 2.07 -9.16
C LEU A 65 -20.85 0.79 -9.67
N ALA A 66 -21.01 0.66 -10.99
CA ALA A 66 -21.62 -0.51 -11.61
C ALA A 66 -20.86 -1.83 -11.38
N ARG A 67 -19.59 -1.78 -10.93
CA ARG A 67 -18.84 -2.99 -10.55
C ARG A 67 -19.02 -3.39 -9.09
N LEU A 68 -19.59 -2.52 -8.26
CA LEU A 68 -19.74 -2.73 -6.82
C LEU A 68 -21.15 -3.24 -6.43
N ILE A 69 -22.16 -2.90 -7.23
CA ILE A 69 -23.58 -3.25 -7.03
C ILE A 69 -24.09 -4.13 -8.15
#